data_AF-A0A6J6L1N8-F1
#
_entry.id   AF-A0A6J6L1N8-F1
#
_cell.length_a   1.000
_cell.length_b   1.000
_cell.length_c   1.000
_cell.angle_alpha   90.00
_cell.angle_beta   90.00
_cell.angle_gamma   90.00
#
_symmetry.space_group_name_H-M   'P 1'
#
loop_
_entity.id
_entity.type
_entity.pdbx_description
1 polymer ?
#
loop_
_entity_poly.entity_id
_entity_poly.type
_entity_poly.pdbx_seq_one_letter_code
_entity_poly.pdbx_strand_id
1 'polypeptide(L)'
;MAPLVQERVKLLSEVPGYVDFLFAPEPVIDDESWQKVMVKGAELADAVLDHAIAQFADCDWNAASLEAALFSYAEQHEISKGKVQAPVRVSVTGRSVGPPLFESLEVLGRDETLRRIASAKVRLQG
;
A
#
# COMPACT_ATOMS: atom_id res chain seq x y z
N MET A 1 7.12 9.00 11.19
CA MET A 1 6.46 9.64 10.03
C MET A 1 7.10 10.96 9.61
N ALA A 2 7.19 12.00 10.46
CA ALA A 2 7.70 13.31 10.04
C ALA A 2 9.08 13.30 9.31
N PRO A 3 10.13 12.58 9.79
CA PRO A 3 11.40 12.50 9.06
C PRO A 3 11.28 11.87 7.67
N LEU A 4 10.45 10.82 7.53
CA LEU A 4 10.25 10.08 6.29
C LEU A 4 9.58 10.91 5.18
N VAL A 5 8.73 11.87 5.58
CA VAL A 5 8.03 12.76 4.65
C VAL A 5 8.90 13.97 4.32
N GLN A 6 9.61 14.52 5.32
CA GLN A 6 10.49 15.68 5.14
C GLN A 6 11.54 15.43 4.06
N GLU A 7 12.08 14.22 3.94
CA GLU A 7 13.05 13.84 2.91
C GLU A 7 12.45 13.75 1.49
N ARG A 8 11.11 13.74 1.34
CA ARG A 8 10.40 13.52 0.06
C ARG A 8 9.66 14.74 -0.47
N VAL A 9 9.51 15.79 0.33
CA VAL A 9 8.79 17.01 -0.05
C VAL A 9 9.77 18.17 -0.27
N LYS A 10 9.46 19.01 -1.26
CA LYS A 10 10.15 20.28 -1.53
C LYS A 10 9.44 21.46 -0.86
N LEU A 11 8.12 21.38 -0.71
CA LEU A 11 7.29 22.42 -0.11
C LEU A 11 6.42 21.83 1.01
N LEU A 12 6.21 22.60 2.08
CA LEU A 12 5.33 22.16 3.19
C LEU A 12 3.89 21.90 2.73
N SER A 13 3.44 22.56 1.67
CA SER A 13 2.12 22.34 1.06
C SER A 13 1.96 20.96 0.42
N GLU A 14 3.05 20.23 0.17
CA GLU A 14 3.00 18.86 -0.38
C GLU A 14 2.74 17.81 0.71
N VAL A 15 3.00 18.15 1.98
CA VAL A 15 2.89 17.23 3.13
C VAL A 15 1.52 16.57 3.22
N PRO A 16 0.37 17.28 3.09
CA PRO A 16 -0.94 16.64 3.16
C PRO A 16 -1.11 15.48 2.18
N GLY A 17 -0.58 15.59 0.95
CA GLY A 17 -0.66 14.52 -0.05
C GLY A 17 0.17 13.27 0.29
N TYR A 18 1.07 13.36 1.29
CA TYR A 18 1.91 12.27 1.77
C TYR A 18 1.41 11.65 3.08
N VAL A 19 0.48 12.30 3.80
CA VAL A 19 0.06 11.84 5.15
C VAL A 19 -1.45 11.86 5.38
N ASP A 20 -2.26 12.41 4.47
CA ASP A 20 -3.72 12.47 4.60
C ASP A 20 -4.35 11.10 4.94
N PHE A 21 -3.83 10.04 4.34
CA PHE A 21 -4.27 8.66 4.56
C PHE A 21 -4.15 8.20 6.02
N LEU A 22 -3.29 8.82 6.84
CA LEU A 22 -3.16 8.51 8.26
C LEU A 22 -4.29 9.10 9.11
N PHE A 23 -4.99 10.11 8.60
CA PHE A 23 -6.00 10.87 9.34
C PHE A 23 -7.41 10.70 8.76
N ALA A 24 -7.52 10.33 7.48
CA ALA A 24 -8.79 10.09 6.83
C ALA A 24 -9.33 8.67 7.17
N PRO A 25 -10.64 8.51 7.40
CA PRO A 25 -11.27 7.19 7.56
C PRO A 25 -11.07 6.30 6.33
N GLU A 26 -11.07 6.90 5.13
CA GLU A 26 -10.73 6.22 3.88
C GLU A 26 -9.70 7.05 3.12
N PRO A 27 -8.73 6.40 2.45
CA PRO A 27 -7.80 7.12 1.60
C PRO A 27 -8.53 7.71 0.40
N VAL A 28 -8.19 8.95 0.05
CA VAL A 28 -8.64 9.55 -1.22
C VAL A 28 -7.94 8.81 -2.35
N ILE A 29 -8.73 8.10 -3.16
CA ILE A 29 -8.21 7.33 -4.28
C ILE A 29 -7.94 8.27 -5.46
N ASP A 30 -6.68 8.34 -5.86
CA ASP A 30 -6.25 8.99 -7.10
C ASP A 30 -6.59 8.08 -8.30
N ASP A 31 -7.40 8.59 -9.21
CA ASP A 31 -7.90 7.81 -10.35
C ASP A 31 -6.77 7.36 -11.27
N GLU A 32 -5.72 8.16 -11.47
CA GLU A 32 -4.58 7.76 -12.30
C GLU A 32 -3.84 6.57 -11.68
N SER A 33 -3.54 6.64 -10.38
CA SER A 33 -2.92 5.57 -9.62
C SER A 33 -3.78 4.30 -9.63
N TRP A 34 -5.10 4.44 -9.42
CA TRP A 34 -6.04 3.32 -9.47
C TRP A 34 -6.06 2.65 -10.85
N GLN A 35 -6.26 3.43 -11.92
CA GLN A 35 -6.33 2.90 -13.27
C GLN A 35 -5.03 2.22 -13.68
N LYS A 36 -3.89 2.83 -13.37
CA LYS A 36 -2.57 2.32 -13.77
C LYS A 36 -2.18 1.04 -13.03
N VAL A 37 -2.41 0.98 -11.72
CA VAL A 37 -1.94 -0.11 -10.87
C VAL A 37 -2.99 -1.20 -10.72
N MET A 38 -4.24 -0.83 -10.44
CA MET A 38 -5.30 -1.77 -10.08
C MET A 38 -6.05 -2.27 -11.31
N VAL A 39 -6.43 -1.39 -12.25
CA VAL A 39 -7.25 -1.81 -13.41
C VAL A 39 -6.39 -2.42 -14.52
N LYS A 40 -5.36 -1.72 -15.00
CA LYS A 40 -4.46 -2.26 -16.05
C LYS A 40 -3.66 -3.47 -15.61
N GLY A 41 -3.48 -3.64 -14.29
CA GLY A 41 -2.77 -4.75 -13.67
C GLY A 41 -3.68 -5.69 -12.87
N ALA A 42 -4.98 -5.75 -13.18
CA ALA A 42 -6.00 -6.39 -12.34
C ALA A 42 -5.64 -7.78 -11.82
N GLU A 43 -5.18 -8.69 -12.68
CA GLU A 43 -4.80 -10.05 -12.27
C GLU A 43 -3.67 -10.05 -11.24
N LEU A 44 -2.63 -9.24 -11.47
CA LEU A 44 -1.51 -9.12 -10.53
C LEU A 44 -1.94 -8.41 -9.25
N ALA A 45 -2.75 -7.36 -9.37
CA ALA A 45 -3.25 -6.62 -8.22
C ALA A 45 -4.07 -7.53 -7.32
N ASP A 46 -5.04 -8.26 -7.86
CA ASP A 46 -5.90 -9.16 -7.11
C ASP A 46 -5.09 -10.23 -6.34
N ALA A 47 -4.15 -10.90 -7.03
CA ALA A 47 -3.29 -11.92 -6.45
C ALA A 47 -2.34 -11.36 -5.37
N VAL A 48 -1.76 -10.18 -5.59
CA VAL A 48 -0.91 -9.50 -4.60
C VAL A 48 -1.71 -9.11 -3.36
N LEU A 49 -2.93 -8.61 -3.54
CA LEU A 49 -3.76 -8.21 -2.40
C LEU A 49 -4.23 -9.43 -1.59
N ASP A 50 -4.51 -10.57 -2.23
CA ASP A 50 -4.80 -11.83 -1.52
C ASP A 50 -3.59 -12.31 -0.71
N HIS A 51 -2.42 -12.31 -1.33
CA HIS A 51 -1.18 -12.66 -0.66
C HIS A 51 -0.90 -11.74 0.53
N ALA A 52 -1.07 -10.42 0.36
CA ALA A 52 -0.89 -9.45 1.42
C ALA A 52 -1.84 -9.69 2.60
N ILE A 53 -3.13 -9.93 2.34
CA ILE A 53 -4.11 -10.25 3.40
C ILE A 53 -3.66 -11.50 4.17
N ALA A 54 -3.28 -12.57 3.47
CA ALA A 54 -2.89 -13.82 4.09
C ALA A 54 -1.62 -13.67 4.95
N GLN A 55 -0.57 -13.03 4.43
CA GLN A 55 0.71 -12.94 5.15
C GLN A 55 0.69 -11.90 6.28
N PHE A 56 -0.02 -10.78 6.09
CA PHE A 56 -0.10 -9.73 7.11
C PHE A 56 -0.97 -10.11 8.32
N ALA A 57 -1.85 -11.11 8.16
CA ALA A 57 -2.66 -11.63 9.26
C ALA A 57 -1.82 -12.25 10.39
N ASP A 58 -0.67 -12.86 10.06
CA ASP A 58 0.11 -13.68 10.98
C ASP A 58 1.54 -13.14 11.25
N CYS A 59 2.06 -12.20 10.45
CA CYS A 59 3.42 -11.68 10.64
C CYS A 59 3.51 -10.72 11.85
N ASP A 60 4.72 -10.45 12.36
CA ASP A 60 4.93 -9.35 13.30
C ASP A 60 4.59 -8.01 12.64
N TRP A 61 4.01 -7.08 13.41
CA TRP A 61 3.61 -5.77 12.86
C TRP A 61 4.74 -4.74 12.95
N ASN A 62 5.77 -4.97 12.15
CA ASN A 62 6.87 -4.02 11.93
C ASN A 62 7.26 -3.98 10.45
N ALA A 63 7.91 -2.90 10.01
CA ALA A 63 8.22 -2.64 8.61
C ALA A 63 9.04 -3.77 7.96
N ALA A 64 10.02 -4.33 8.66
CA ALA A 64 10.87 -5.39 8.13
C ALA A 64 10.09 -6.70 7.91
N SER A 65 9.24 -7.08 8.88
CA SER A 65 8.39 -8.27 8.77
C SER A 65 7.33 -8.10 7.67
N LEU A 66 6.72 -6.93 7.54
CA LEU A 66 5.76 -6.60 6.48
C LEU A 66 6.42 -6.62 5.08
N GLU A 67 7.64 -6.10 4.98
CA GLU A 67 8.41 -6.14 3.73
C GLU A 67 8.72 -7.58 3.30
N ALA A 68 9.24 -8.39 4.21
CA ALA A 68 9.56 -9.79 3.95
C ALA A 68 8.31 -10.60 3.58
N ALA A 69 7.23 -10.41 4.34
CA ALA A 69 5.94 -11.05 4.10
C ALA A 69 5.42 -10.75 2.68
N LEU A 70 5.40 -9.48 2.27
CA LEU A 70 4.92 -9.08 0.95
C LEU A 70 5.85 -9.55 -0.18
N PHE A 71 7.17 -9.44 0.00
CA PHE A 71 8.14 -9.75 -1.05
C PHE A 71 8.44 -11.24 -1.22
N SER A 72 7.99 -12.11 -0.32
CA SER A 72 7.94 -13.55 -0.60
C SER A 72 7.16 -13.87 -1.89
N TYR A 73 6.10 -13.10 -2.21
CA TYR A 73 5.36 -13.23 -3.47
C TYR A 73 6.22 -12.86 -4.69
N ALA A 74 7.01 -11.78 -4.57
CA ALA A 74 7.90 -11.32 -5.62
C ALA A 74 8.94 -12.38 -5.99
N GLU A 75 9.51 -13.04 -4.97
CA GLU A 75 10.50 -14.10 -5.14
C GLU A 75 9.89 -15.37 -5.75
N GLN A 76 8.73 -15.80 -5.26
CA GLN A 76 8.04 -17.01 -5.75
C GLN A 76 7.60 -16.91 -7.20
N HIS A 77 7.28 -15.70 -7.68
CA HIS A 77 6.71 -15.48 -9.01
C HIS A 77 7.67 -14.75 -9.96
N GLU A 78 8.91 -14.48 -9.53
CA GLU A 78 9.91 -13.73 -10.31
C GLU A 78 9.43 -12.34 -10.76
N ILE A 79 8.61 -11.68 -9.93
CA ILE A 79 8.05 -10.35 -10.21
C ILE A 79 8.86 -9.29 -9.47
N SER A 80 9.05 -8.12 -10.09
CA SER A 80 9.78 -7.04 -9.42
C SER A 80 9.05 -6.54 -8.17
N LYS A 81 9.81 -6.30 -7.10
CA LYS A 81 9.32 -5.73 -5.82
C LYS A 81 8.47 -4.47 -6.01
N GLY A 82 8.81 -3.63 -6.98
CA GLY A 82 8.04 -2.42 -7.32
C GLY A 82 6.62 -2.72 -7.81
N LYS A 83 6.45 -3.76 -8.64
CA LYS A 83 5.13 -4.20 -9.11
C LYS A 83 4.30 -4.83 -8.00
N VAL A 84 4.94 -5.59 -7.09
CA VAL A 84 4.28 -6.24 -5.95
C VAL A 84 3.84 -5.26 -4.87
N GLN A 85 4.63 -4.23 -4.55
CA GLN A 85 4.22 -3.27 -3.52
C GLN A 85 3.14 -2.27 -3.99
N ALA A 86 3.04 -2.03 -5.30
CA ALA A 86 2.18 -0.97 -5.83
C ALA A 86 0.69 -1.17 -5.51
N PRO A 87 0.09 -2.36 -5.68
CA PRO A 87 -1.31 -2.59 -5.31
C PRO A 87 -1.59 -2.35 -3.82
N VAL A 88 -0.71 -2.82 -2.94
CA VAL A 88 -0.84 -2.60 -1.49
C VAL A 88 -0.78 -1.10 -1.16
N ARG A 89 0.16 -0.37 -1.76
CA ARG A 89 0.27 1.08 -1.59
C ARG A 89 -1.00 1.81 -2.02
N VAL A 90 -1.48 1.56 -3.24
CA VAL A 90 -2.68 2.23 -3.77
C VAL A 90 -3.90 1.89 -2.91
N SER A 91 -4.03 0.66 -2.42
CA SER A 91 -5.12 0.26 -1.53
C SER A 91 -5.13 1.06 -0.23
N VAL A 92 -3.96 1.29 0.37
CA VAL A 92 -3.84 1.84 1.72
C VAL A 92 -3.75 3.36 1.71
N THR A 93 -3.02 3.94 0.75
CA THR A 93 -2.72 5.37 0.68
C THR A 93 -3.47 6.09 -0.44
N GLY A 94 -4.19 5.36 -1.28
CA GLY A 94 -4.92 5.90 -2.43
C GLY A 94 -4.05 6.35 -3.60
N ARG A 95 -2.72 6.27 -3.50
CA ARG A 95 -1.78 6.84 -4.46
C ARG A 95 -0.61 5.89 -4.74
N SER A 96 -0.05 5.96 -5.94
CA SER A 96 1.09 5.12 -6.34
C SER A 96 2.45 5.59 -5.80
N VAL A 97 2.51 6.79 -5.24
CA VAL A 97 3.71 7.41 -4.64
C VAL A 97 3.36 7.89 -3.24
N GLY A 98 4.34 7.86 -2.33
CA GLY A 98 4.18 8.34 -0.97
C GLY A 98 5.44 8.08 -0.13
N PRO A 99 5.33 8.13 1.21
CA PRO A 99 6.41 7.72 2.10
C PRO A 99 6.79 6.23 1.91
N PRO A 100 7.90 5.76 2.50
CA PRO A 100 8.23 4.34 2.56
C PRO A 100 7.01 3.51 3.00
N LEU A 101 6.67 2.48 2.20
CA LEU A 101 5.37 1.80 2.34
C LEU A 101 5.26 1.12 3.69
N PHE A 102 6.26 0.31 4.04
CA PHE A 102 6.15 -0.59 5.19
C PHE A 102 6.15 0.16 6.53
N GLU A 103 6.90 1.25 6.62
CA GLU A 103 6.85 2.20 7.73
C GLU A 103 5.50 2.93 7.81
N SER A 104 4.86 3.17 6.66
CA SER A 104 3.50 3.72 6.62
C SER A 104 2.47 2.72 7.14
N LEU A 105 2.61 1.43 6.78
CA LEU A 105 1.75 0.35 7.29
C LEU A 105 1.95 0.11 8.78
N GLU A 106 3.21 0.14 9.24
CA GLU A 106 3.55 0.03 10.66
C GLU A 106 2.85 1.13 11.48
N VAL A 107 2.91 2.38 11.01
CA VAL A 107 2.25 3.52 11.67
C VAL A 107 0.72 3.43 11.60
N LEU A 108 0.16 2.98 10.48
CA LEU A 108 -1.29 2.89 10.28
C LEU A 108 -1.92 1.77 11.13
N GLY A 109 -1.19 0.67 11.33
CA GLY A 109 -1.66 -0.48 12.10
C GLY A 109 -2.30 -1.58 11.25
N ARG A 110 -2.40 -2.77 11.86
CA ARG A 110 -2.85 -4.01 11.21
C ARG A 110 -4.27 -3.94 10.69
N ASP A 111 -5.20 -3.68 11.59
CA ASP A 111 -6.63 -3.77 11.31
C ASP A 111 -7.02 -2.82 10.19
N GLU A 112 -6.53 -1.58 10.24
CA GLU A 112 -6.82 -0.56 9.24
C GLU A 112 -6.18 -0.87 7.88
N THR A 113 -4.95 -1.38 7.88
CA THR A 113 -4.27 -1.82 6.64
C THR A 113 -5.06 -2.93 5.96
N LEU A 114 -5.43 -3.99 6.70
CA LEU A 114 -6.18 -5.13 6.16
C LEU A 114 -7.57 -4.72 5.69
N ARG A 115 -8.27 -3.88 6.46
CA ARG A 115 -9.59 -3.34 6.10
C ARG A 115 -9.55 -2.58 4.77
N ARG A 116 -8.54 -1.73 4.57
CA ARG A 116 -8.36 -0.96 3.31
C ARG A 116 -8.02 -1.86 2.13
N ILE A 117 -7.16 -2.86 2.32
CA ILE A 117 -6.84 -3.85 1.28
C ILE A 117 -8.11 -4.62 0.86
N ALA A 118 -8.92 -5.07 1.82
CA ALA A 118 -10.18 -5.74 1.54
C ALA A 118 -11.17 -4.85 0.78
N SER A 119 -11.32 -3.58 1.19
CA SER A 119 -12.14 -2.59 0.47
C SER A 119 -11.67 -2.38 -0.98
N ALA A 120 -10.36 -2.28 -1.21
CA ALA A 120 -9.80 -2.16 -2.55
C ALA A 120 -10.09 -3.40 -3.42
N LYS A 121 -10.02 -4.61 -2.86
CA LYS A 121 -10.42 -5.83 -3.59
C LYS A 121 -11.89 -5.80 -4.01
N VAL A 122 -12.79 -5.43 -3.10
CA VAL A 122 -14.23 -5.29 -3.42
C VAL A 122 -14.43 -4.28 -4.55
N ARG A 123 -13.73 -3.14 -4.52
CA ARG A 123 -13.77 -2.13 -5.58
C ARG A 123 -13.19 -2.62 -6.91
N LEU A 124 -12.20 -3.52 -6.91
CA LEU A 124 -11.59 -4.06 -8.12
C LEU A 124 -12.50 -5.07 -8.83
N GLN A 125 -13.35 -5.77 -8.07
CA GLN A 125 -14.25 -6.82 -8.57
C GLN A 125 -15.60 -6.30 -9.08
N GLY A 126 -15.97 -5.05 -8.74
CA GLY A 126 -17.22 -4.39 -9.16
C GLY A 126 -17.00 -3.41 -10.30
#